data_AF-A0A3M7P6N9-F1
#
_entry.id   AF-A0A3M7P6N9-F1
#
_cell.length_a   1.000
_cell.length_b   1.000
_cell.length_c   1.000
_cell.angle_alpha   90.00
_cell.angle_beta   90.00
_cell.angle_gamma   90.00
#
_symmetry.space_group_name_H-M   'P 1'
#
loop_
_entity.id
_entity.type
_entity.pdbx_description
1 polymer ?
#
loop_
_entity_poly.entity_id
_entity_poly.type
_entity_poly.pdbx_seq_one_letter_code
_entity_poly.pdbx_strand_id
1 'polypeptide(L)'
;MLVVYLCVIFSIFFRGPFEIPLPGLSSNATGYFTGLSSQTFRDNLYSNYTADYKTGSSTSFAYVFGILFSSMTGIMAGANMSGELKKPSKSIPLGTMSAVLFVFVVYFSQNLLLAGSCERIVLVNNNQVLQSIVFWEALIPIGIVATTFSGELSAAIGSSRVLKALADDEIFGSLLKFVKYGKTKSGNPWVAVVVSFIISE
;
A
#
# COMPACT_ATOMS: atom_id res chain seq x y z
N MET A 1 1.61 2.51 -9.54
CA MET A 1 0.47 1.73 -9.02
C MET A 1 -0.69 1.59 -10.03
N LEU A 2 -1.30 2.67 -10.54
CA LEU A 2 -2.49 2.56 -11.42
C LEU A 2 -2.28 1.67 -12.66
N VAL A 3 -1.14 1.80 -13.33
CA VAL A 3 -0.79 0.94 -14.48
C VAL A 3 -0.79 -0.54 -14.11
N VAL A 4 -0.18 -0.89 -12.97
CA VAL A 4 -0.12 -2.26 -12.45
C VAL A 4 -1.53 -2.79 -12.20
N TYR A 5 -2.39 -1.99 -11.57
CA TYR A 5 -3.79 -2.34 -11.33
C TYR A 5 -4.58 -2.54 -12.62
N LEU A 6 -4.44 -1.65 -13.62
CA LEU A 6 -5.10 -1.81 -14.92
C LEU A 6 -4.61 -3.08 -15.64
N CYS A 7 -3.32 -3.41 -15.55
CA CYS A 7 -2.79 -4.66 -16.08
C CYS A 7 -3.36 -5.89 -15.36
N VAL A 8 -3.56 -5.85 -14.05
CA VAL A 8 -4.23 -6.93 -13.30
C VAL A 8 -5.65 -7.12 -13.79
N ILE A 9 -6.43 -6.03 -13.91
CA ILE A 9 -7.81 -6.11 -14.45
C ILE A 9 -7.78 -6.74 -15.85
N PHE A 10 -6.94 -6.22 -16.73
CA PHE A 10 -6.81 -6.73 -18.09
C PHE A 10 -6.47 -8.22 -18.09
N SER A 11 -5.54 -8.67 -17.26
CA SER A 11 -5.21 -10.09 -17.12
C SER A 11 -6.37 -10.93 -16.62
N ILE A 12 -7.17 -10.44 -15.67
CA ILE A 12 -8.33 -11.18 -15.15
C ILE A 12 -9.40 -11.41 -16.23
N PHE A 13 -9.63 -10.44 -17.12
CA PHE A 13 -10.64 -10.57 -18.18
C PHE A 13 -10.18 -11.40 -19.38
N PHE A 14 -8.89 -11.34 -19.75
CA PHE A 14 -8.39 -11.93 -20.98
C PHE A 14 -7.65 -13.26 -20.78
N ARG A 15 -7.27 -13.62 -19.56
CA ARG A 15 -6.59 -14.89 -19.27
C ARG A 15 -7.64 -15.97 -18.98
N GLY A 16 -7.54 -17.08 -19.71
CA GLY A 16 -8.38 -18.27 -19.47
C GLY A 16 -8.01 -18.99 -18.17
N PRO A 17 -8.75 -20.03 -17.79
CA PRO A 17 -8.48 -20.78 -16.57
C PRO A 17 -7.14 -21.54 -16.64
N PHE A 18 -6.36 -21.50 -15.57
CA PHE A 18 -5.06 -22.19 -15.48
C PHE A 18 -4.69 -22.52 -14.02
N GLU A 19 -3.70 -23.39 -13.85
CA GLU A 19 -3.23 -23.82 -12.53
C GLU A 19 -2.17 -22.89 -11.96
N ILE A 20 -2.32 -22.54 -10.68
CA ILE A 20 -1.38 -21.72 -9.90
C ILE A 20 -0.75 -22.61 -8.82
N PRO A 21 0.60 -22.61 -8.67
CA PRO A 21 1.26 -23.36 -7.61
C PRO A 21 0.93 -22.81 -6.21
N LEU A 22 0.79 -23.72 -5.25
CA LEU A 22 0.44 -23.45 -3.85
C LEU A 22 1.65 -23.72 -2.95
N PRO A 23 2.58 -22.75 -2.79
CA PRO A 23 3.77 -22.94 -1.96
C PRO A 23 3.45 -23.18 -0.48
N GLY A 24 2.24 -22.83 -0.01
CA GLY A 24 1.83 -23.00 1.38
C GLY A 24 1.41 -24.41 1.80
N LEU A 25 1.18 -25.35 0.87
CA LEU A 25 0.82 -26.74 1.22
C LEU A 25 1.95 -27.72 0.88
N SER A 26 2.38 -27.75 -0.38
CA SER A 26 3.35 -28.71 -0.90
C SER A 26 3.85 -28.22 -2.26
N SER A 27 5.09 -28.55 -2.62
CA SER A 27 5.68 -28.19 -3.92
C SER A 27 4.88 -28.67 -5.13
N ASN A 28 4.05 -29.70 -4.96
CA ASN A 28 3.20 -30.28 -6.02
C ASN A 28 1.73 -29.87 -5.91
N ALA A 29 1.33 -29.10 -4.90
CA ALA A 29 -0.05 -28.65 -4.76
C ALA A 29 -0.32 -27.50 -5.75
N THR A 30 -1.36 -27.63 -6.56
CA THR A 30 -1.84 -26.59 -7.46
C THR A 30 -3.27 -26.22 -7.08
N GLY A 31 -3.65 -24.97 -7.31
CA GLY A 31 -5.02 -24.50 -7.21
C GLY A 31 -5.42 -23.80 -8.51
N TYR A 32 -6.71 -23.53 -8.70
CA TYR A 32 -7.19 -23.04 -9.98
C TYR A 32 -7.44 -21.53 -9.99
N PHE A 33 -6.94 -20.90 -11.05
CA PHE A 33 -7.50 -19.66 -11.57
C PHE A 33 -8.66 -20.03 -12.49
N THR A 34 -9.89 -19.70 -12.13
CA THR A 34 -11.09 -20.09 -12.88
C THR A 34 -11.49 -19.06 -13.94
N GLY A 35 -10.87 -17.88 -13.93
CA GLY A 35 -11.44 -16.69 -14.55
C GLY A 35 -12.71 -16.23 -13.81
N LEU A 36 -13.34 -15.15 -14.28
CA LEU A 36 -14.53 -14.57 -13.65
C LEU A 36 -15.70 -15.56 -13.64
N SER A 37 -15.94 -16.18 -12.48
CA SER A 37 -17.01 -17.13 -12.26
C SER A 37 -17.88 -16.73 -11.07
N SER A 38 -19.20 -16.78 -11.26
CA SER A 38 -20.16 -16.53 -10.18
C SER A 38 -20.14 -17.62 -9.12
N GLN A 39 -19.71 -18.84 -9.45
CA GLN A 39 -19.58 -19.95 -8.50
C GLN A 39 -18.42 -19.67 -7.55
N THR A 40 -17.23 -19.41 -8.10
CA THR A 40 -16.02 -19.03 -7.35
C THR A 40 -16.27 -17.83 -6.43
N PHE A 41 -17.02 -16.81 -6.90
CA PHE A 41 -17.40 -15.67 -6.08
C PHE A 41 -18.25 -16.04 -4.86
N ARG A 42 -19.27 -16.91 -5.04
CA ARG A 42 -20.14 -17.36 -3.94
C ARG A 42 -19.35 -18.16 -2.90
N ASP A 43 -18.43 -19.00 -3.36
CA ASP A 43 -17.60 -19.82 -2.48
C ASP A 43 -16.60 -18.97 -1.67
N ASN A 44 -16.23 -17.79 -2.17
CA ASN A 44 -15.36 -16.83 -1.50
C ASN A 44 -16.09 -15.84 -0.58
N LEU A 45 -17.43 -15.79 -0.60
CA LEU A 45 -18.21 -14.74 0.07
C LEU A 45 -18.12 -14.79 1.61
N TYR A 46 -18.03 -15.98 2.18
CA TYR A 46 -18.00 -16.16 3.63
C TYR A 46 -16.58 -16.09 4.20
N SER A 47 -16.46 -15.64 5.45
CA SER A 47 -15.18 -15.63 6.15
C SER A 47 -14.74 -17.04 6.51
N ASN A 48 -13.47 -17.36 6.27
CA ASN A 48 -12.82 -18.54 6.81
C ASN A 48 -11.42 -18.14 7.26
N TYR A 49 -11.24 -17.97 8.57
CA TYR A 49 -9.97 -17.56 9.15
C TYR A 49 -9.12 -18.81 9.42
N THR A 50 -8.08 -18.99 8.62
CA THR A 50 -7.14 -20.11 8.73
C THR A 50 -5.80 -19.62 9.28
N ALA A 51 -4.91 -20.54 9.66
CA ALA A 51 -3.54 -20.16 9.97
C ALA A 51 -2.83 -19.62 8.71
N ASP A 52 -2.00 -18.59 8.88
CA ASP A 52 -1.12 -18.14 7.81
C ASP A 52 -0.10 -19.23 7.49
N TYR A 53 0.05 -19.55 6.21
CA TYR A 53 0.92 -20.63 5.77
C TYR A 53 2.42 -20.33 5.96
N LYS A 54 2.80 -19.05 6.10
CA LYS A 54 4.20 -18.66 6.36
C LYS A 54 4.57 -18.65 7.83
N THR A 55 3.71 -18.08 8.67
CA THR A 55 4.00 -17.88 10.10
C THR A 55 3.33 -18.91 11.02
N GLY A 56 2.39 -19.72 10.50
CA GLY A 56 1.60 -20.66 11.30
C GLY A 56 0.66 -19.98 12.31
N SER A 57 0.61 -18.66 12.32
CA SER A 57 -0.18 -17.88 13.27
C SER A 57 -1.65 -17.90 12.87
N SER A 58 -2.54 -18.06 13.84
CA SER A 58 -3.99 -18.03 13.60
C SER A 58 -4.41 -16.64 13.13
N THR A 59 -4.99 -16.54 11.94
CA THR A 59 -5.57 -15.28 11.50
C THR A 59 -6.88 -15.03 12.25
N SER A 60 -7.10 -13.80 12.69
CA SER A 60 -8.35 -13.36 13.31
C SER A 60 -8.84 -12.11 12.60
N PHE A 61 -10.11 -11.75 12.79
CA PHE A 61 -10.64 -10.49 12.24
C PHE A 61 -9.77 -9.28 12.62
N ALA A 62 -9.36 -9.18 13.89
CA ALA A 62 -8.54 -8.07 14.38
C ALA A 62 -7.15 -8.03 13.70
N TYR A 63 -6.55 -9.19 13.46
CA TYR A 63 -5.26 -9.29 12.77
C TYR A 63 -5.36 -8.83 11.31
N VAL A 64 -6.35 -9.34 10.56
CA VAL A 64 -6.58 -8.95 9.16
C VAL A 64 -6.96 -7.46 9.07
N PHE A 65 -7.78 -6.97 10.00
CA PHE A 65 -8.13 -5.55 10.09
C PHE A 65 -6.89 -4.68 10.34
N GLY A 66 -5.97 -5.08 11.23
CA GLY A 66 -4.74 -4.32 11.49
C GLY A 66 -3.86 -4.15 10.24
N ILE A 67 -3.72 -5.21 9.44
CA ILE A 67 -2.99 -5.18 8.16
C ILE A 67 -3.67 -4.23 7.17
N LEU A 68 -4.99 -4.33 7.02
CA LEU A 68 -5.76 -3.46 6.12
C LEU A 68 -5.76 -2.00 6.59
N PHE A 69 -5.88 -1.76 7.89
CA PHE A 69 -5.90 -0.43 8.48
C PHE A 69 -4.58 0.30 8.25
N SER A 70 -3.44 -0.38 8.43
CA SER A 70 -2.12 0.17 8.12
C SER A 70 -2.04 0.68 6.68
N SER A 71 -2.65 -0.04 5.74
CA SER A 71 -2.67 0.32 4.31
C SER A 71 -3.50 1.57 4.00
N MET A 72 -4.45 1.93 4.87
CA MET A 72 -5.32 3.11 4.71
C MET A 72 -4.75 4.36 5.41
N THR A 73 -3.63 4.23 6.10
CA THR A 73 -2.94 5.37 6.71
C THR A 73 -2.31 6.27 5.64
N GLY A 74 -1.89 7.48 6.01
CA GLY A 74 -1.20 8.41 5.09
C GLY A 74 -2.08 9.52 4.49
N ILE A 75 -3.34 9.65 4.92
CA ILE A 75 -4.25 10.74 4.51
C ILE A 75 -3.64 12.14 4.76
N MET A 76 -2.77 12.26 5.76
CA MET A 76 -2.12 13.51 6.15
C MET A 76 -0.94 13.92 5.24
N ALA A 77 -0.49 13.06 4.32
CA ALA A 77 0.63 13.39 3.43
C ALA A 77 0.37 14.66 2.59
N GLY A 78 -0.88 14.89 2.17
CA GLY A 78 -1.27 16.10 1.45
C GLY A 78 -1.21 17.38 2.28
N ALA A 79 -1.43 17.30 3.60
CA ALA A 79 -1.34 18.46 4.49
C ALA A 79 0.10 18.90 4.74
N ASN A 80 1.06 17.95 4.71
CA ASN A 80 2.49 18.23 4.93
C ASN A 80 3.12 19.10 3.81
N MET A 81 2.45 19.26 2.67
CA MET A 81 2.87 20.10 1.54
C MET A 81 1.96 21.33 1.37
N SER A 82 1.11 21.64 2.35
CA SER A 82 0.13 22.73 2.28
C SER A 82 0.73 24.11 2.02
N GLY A 83 1.94 24.38 2.53
CA GLY A 83 2.65 25.66 2.36
C GLY A 83 3.07 25.98 0.92
N GLU A 84 3.05 24.99 0.02
CA GLU A 84 3.39 25.16 -1.41
C GLU A 84 2.14 25.28 -2.30
N LEU A 85 0.94 25.17 -1.73
CA LEU A 85 -0.31 25.25 -2.48
C LEU A 85 -0.73 26.70 -2.71
N LYS A 86 -1.18 27.00 -3.93
CA LYS A 86 -1.76 28.33 -4.27
C LYS A 86 -2.98 28.69 -3.41
N LYS A 87 -3.80 27.70 -3.01
CA LYS A 87 -5.03 27.86 -2.20
C LYS A 87 -5.23 26.66 -1.24
N PRO A 88 -4.50 26.59 -0.13
CA PRO A 88 -4.48 25.41 0.75
C PRO A 88 -5.86 25.09 1.35
N SER A 89 -6.63 26.10 1.78
CA SER A 89 -7.93 25.93 2.44
C SER A 89 -8.98 25.22 1.58
N LYS A 90 -8.86 25.27 0.24
CA LYS A 90 -9.76 24.57 -0.69
C LYS A 90 -9.12 23.30 -1.26
N SER A 91 -7.82 23.34 -1.57
CA SER A 91 -7.14 22.22 -2.23
C SER A 91 -6.92 21.01 -1.32
N ILE A 92 -6.67 21.21 -0.02
CA ILE A 92 -6.47 20.10 0.94
C ILE A 92 -7.75 19.26 1.07
N PRO A 93 -8.93 19.81 1.47
CA PRO A 93 -10.11 18.98 1.68
C PRO A 93 -10.60 18.30 0.41
N LEU A 94 -10.58 19.00 -0.74
CA LEU A 94 -10.97 18.41 -2.03
C LEU A 94 -10.00 17.32 -2.48
N GLY A 95 -8.69 17.56 -2.37
CA GLY A 95 -7.67 16.58 -2.71
C GLY A 95 -7.79 15.32 -1.86
N THR A 96 -7.84 15.48 -0.54
CA THR A 96 -7.97 14.37 0.40
C THR A 96 -9.25 13.55 0.18
N MET A 97 -10.42 14.18 0.07
CA MET A 97 -11.67 13.45 -0.13
C MET A 97 -11.71 12.69 -1.46
N SER A 98 -11.20 13.31 -2.53
CA SER A 98 -11.13 12.66 -3.86
C SER A 98 -10.15 11.49 -3.86
N ALA A 99 -9.00 11.61 -3.19
CA ALA A 99 -8.01 10.54 -3.06
C ALA A 99 -8.54 9.35 -2.25
N VAL A 100 -9.19 9.60 -1.11
CA VAL A 100 -9.80 8.53 -0.29
C VAL A 100 -10.87 7.78 -1.08
N LEU A 101 -11.74 8.49 -1.80
CA LEU A 101 -12.76 7.87 -2.63
C LEU A 101 -12.14 7.03 -3.76
N PHE A 102 -11.11 7.55 -4.40
CA PHE A 102 -10.40 6.82 -5.46
C PHE A 102 -9.76 5.53 -4.95
N VAL A 103 -9.03 5.58 -3.83
CA VAL A 103 -8.42 4.37 -3.21
C VAL A 103 -9.48 3.37 -2.80
N PHE A 104 -10.60 3.83 -2.21
CA PHE A 104 -11.72 2.96 -1.86
C PHE A 104 -12.26 2.20 -3.06
N VAL A 105 -12.51 2.88 -4.19
CA VAL A 105 -13.02 2.25 -5.42
C VAL A 105 -12.02 1.24 -5.98
N VAL A 106 -10.73 1.58 -6.00
CA VAL A 106 -9.67 0.67 -6.50
C VAL A 106 -9.56 -0.58 -5.63
N TYR A 107 -9.57 -0.44 -4.30
CA TYR A 107 -9.49 -1.60 -3.40
C TYR A 107 -10.75 -2.45 -3.44
N PHE A 108 -11.93 -1.83 -3.43
CA PHE A 108 -13.19 -2.56 -3.48
C PHE A 108 -13.32 -3.38 -4.76
N SER A 109 -13.04 -2.77 -5.91
CA SER A 109 -13.08 -3.46 -7.20
C SER A 109 -12.02 -4.56 -7.32
N GLN A 110 -10.79 -4.35 -6.82
CA GLN A 110 -9.75 -5.38 -6.79
C GLN A 110 -10.19 -6.61 -5.98
N ASN A 111 -10.74 -6.40 -4.78
CA ASN A 111 -11.23 -7.49 -3.93
C ASN A 111 -12.36 -8.26 -4.61
N LEU A 112 -13.30 -7.55 -5.27
CA LEU A 112 -14.40 -8.17 -6.01
C LEU A 112 -13.90 -9.05 -7.17
N LEU A 113 -12.96 -8.54 -7.96
CA LEU A 113 -12.40 -9.25 -9.11
C LEU A 113 -11.59 -10.47 -8.67
N LEU A 114 -10.78 -10.37 -7.62
CA LEU A 114 -10.02 -11.51 -7.09
C LEU A 114 -10.94 -12.60 -6.52
N ALA A 115 -11.96 -12.21 -5.74
CA ALA A 115 -12.93 -13.13 -5.19
C ALA A 115 -13.71 -13.89 -6.29
N GLY A 116 -13.95 -13.25 -7.45
CA GLY A 116 -14.61 -13.90 -8.58
C GLY A 116 -13.70 -14.74 -9.48
N SER A 117 -12.37 -14.57 -9.40
CA SER A 117 -11.45 -15.14 -10.40
C SER A 117 -10.56 -16.26 -9.89
N CYS A 118 -10.34 -16.32 -8.57
CA CYS A 118 -9.43 -17.27 -7.94
C CYS A 118 -10.13 -18.10 -6.88
N GLU A 119 -9.81 -19.38 -6.80
CA GLU A 119 -10.26 -20.22 -5.69
C GLU A 119 -9.66 -19.76 -4.36
N ARG A 120 -10.42 -19.96 -3.28
CA ARG A 120 -10.02 -19.62 -1.92
C ARG A 120 -8.66 -20.19 -1.54
N ILE A 121 -8.40 -21.44 -1.94
CA ILE A 121 -7.15 -22.14 -1.57
C ILE A 121 -5.92 -21.40 -2.10
N VAL A 122 -6.02 -20.80 -3.29
CA VAL A 122 -4.96 -19.98 -3.90
C VAL A 122 -4.80 -18.68 -3.13
N LEU A 123 -5.90 -18.01 -2.79
CA LEU A 123 -5.87 -16.74 -2.06
C LEU A 123 -5.28 -16.87 -0.65
N VAL A 124 -5.48 -18.02 0.01
CA VAL A 124 -4.96 -18.29 1.36
C VAL A 124 -3.50 -18.72 1.35
N ASN A 125 -3.08 -19.54 0.38
CA ASN A 125 -1.77 -20.20 0.41
C ASN A 125 -0.73 -19.60 -0.56
N ASN A 126 -1.05 -18.47 -1.19
CA ASN A 126 -0.14 -17.77 -2.09
C ASN A 126 -0.25 -16.24 -1.94
N ASN A 127 0.65 -15.66 -1.14
CA ASN A 127 0.76 -14.20 -0.96
C ASN A 127 1.19 -13.45 -2.23
N GLN A 128 1.64 -14.15 -3.27
CA GLN A 128 2.05 -13.60 -4.56
C GLN A 128 1.03 -13.90 -5.66
N VAL A 129 -0.23 -14.18 -5.30
CA VAL A 129 -1.31 -14.52 -6.25
C VAL A 129 -1.45 -13.49 -7.39
N LEU A 130 -1.30 -12.20 -7.11
CA LEU A 130 -1.34 -11.15 -8.14
C LEU A 130 -0.22 -11.29 -9.18
N GLN A 131 0.97 -11.72 -8.77
CA GLN A 131 2.08 -11.97 -9.68
C GLN A 131 1.78 -13.13 -10.62
N SER A 132 1.16 -14.20 -10.11
CA SER A 132 0.80 -15.38 -10.90
C SER A 132 -0.32 -15.12 -11.91
N ILE A 133 -1.23 -14.18 -11.64
CA ILE A 133 -2.37 -13.86 -12.52
C ILE A 133 -1.99 -12.93 -13.67
N VAL A 134 -1.04 -12.01 -13.45
CA VAL A 134 -0.68 -11.00 -14.46
C VAL A 134 0.05 -11.63 -15.65
N PHE A 135 -0.23 -11.13 -16.86
CA PHE A 135 0.43 -11.58 -18.11
C PHE A 135 1.95 -11.43 -18.05
N TRP A 136 2.41 -10.33 -17.45
CA TRP A 136 3.82 -10.07 -17.24
C TRP A 136 4.16 -10.05 -15.74
N GLU A 137 4.60 -11.20 -15.24
CA GLU A 137 4.83 -11.42 -13.81
C GLU A 137 5.81 -10.42 -13.19
N ALA A 138 6.83 -9.96 -13.95
CA ALA A 138 7.83 -8.99 -13.49
C ALA A 138 7.24 -7.60 -13.18
N LEU A 139 6.05 -7.28 -13.71
CA LEU A 139 5.43 -5.97 -13.51
C LEU A 139 5.00 -5.73 -12.06
N ILE A 140 4.53 -6.77 -11.37
CA ILE A 140 4.10 -6.68 -9.97
C ILE A 140 5.26 -6.29 -9.04
N PRO A 141 6.39 -7.02 -8.97
CA PRO A 141 7.50 -6.67 -8.08
C PRO A 141 8.12 -5.31 -8.41
N ILE A 142 8.27 -4.97 -9.70
CA ILE A 142 8.74 -3.62 -10.10
C ILE A 142 7.78 -2.55 -9.59
N GLY A 143 6.48 -2.78 -9.73
CA GLY A 143 5.44 -1.89 -9.25
C GLY A 143 5.45 -1.70 -7.73
N ILE A 144 5.69 -2.78 -6.98
CA ILE A 144 5.84 -2.77 -5.52
C ILE A 144 7.06 -1.92 -5.15
N VAL A 145 8.24 -2.23 -5.69
CA VAL A 145 9.49 -1.49 -5.39
C VAL A 145 9.34 0.00 -5.71
N ALA A 146 8.80 0.35 -6.87
CA ALA A 146 8.60 1.74 -7.27
C ALA A 146 7.61 2.48 -6.35
N THR A 147 6.53 1.81 -5.93
CA THR A 147 5.51 2.42 -5.06
C THR A 147 6.04 2.58 -3.64
N THR A 148 6.71 1.56 -3.10
CA THR A 148 7.36 1.61 -1.78
C THR A 148 8.37 2.74 -1.72
N PHE A 149 9.28 2.81 -2.69
CA PHE A 149 10.29 3.87 -2.75
C PHE A 149 9.69 5.28 -2.85
N SER A 150 8.65 5.46 -3.69
CA SER A 150 7.93 6.74 -3.78
C SER A 150 7.22 7.12 -2.49
N GLY A 151 6.66 6.14 -1.77
CA GLY A 151 5.98 6.34 -0.48
C GLY A 151 6.97 6.75 0.61
N GLU A 152 8.09 6.05 0.71
CA GLU A 152 9.17 6.33 1.65
C GLU A 152 9.77 7.73 1.44
N LEU A 153 10.07 8.12 0.19
CA LEU A 153 10.56 9.46 -0.12
C LEU A 153 9.56 10.55 0.29
N SER A 154 8.28 10.33 0.03
CA SER A 154 7.21 11.28 0.40
C SER A 154 7.09 11.41 1.93
N ALA A 155 7.20 10.29 2.65
CA ALA A 155 7.19 10.27 4.11
C ALA A 155 8.41 10.98 4.71
N ALA A 156 9.62 10.75 4.16
CA ALA A 156 10.86 11.41 4.60
C ALA A 156 10.84 12.94 4.38
N ILE A 157 10.29 13.40 3.26
CA ILE A 157 10.10 14.83 3.00
C ILE A 157 9.03 15.42 3.95
N GLY A 158 7.96 14.68 4.21
CA GLY A 158 6.91 15.10 5.15
C GLY A 158 7.42 15.23 6.59
N SER A 159 8.11 14.21 7.10
CA SER A 159 8.65 14.18 8.46
C SER A 159 9.69 15.28 8.70
N SER A 160 10.60 15.49 7.75
CA SER A 160 11.60 16.57 7.84
C SER A 160 10.98 17.97 7.88
N ARG A 161 9.87 18.21 7.17
CA ARG A 161 9.13 19.48 7.23
C ARG A 161 8.42 19.68 8.56
N VAL A 162 7.78 18.64 9.09
CA VAL A 162 7.14 18.68 10.42
C VAL A 162 8.18 18.92 11.51
N LEU A 163 9.31 18.19 11.47
CA LEU A 163 10.40 18.34 12.42
C LEU A 163 11.02 19.74 12.36
N LYS A 164 11.16 20.31 11.15
CA LYS A 164 11.62 21.69 10.98
C LYS A 164 10.65 22.70 11.60
N ALA A 165 9.34 22.58 11.34
CA ALA A 165 8.35 23.48 11.90
C ALA A 165 8.38 23.44 13.44
N LEU A 166 8.44 22.23 14.00
CA LEU A 166 8.57 22.01 15.44
C LEU A 166 9.84 22.64 16.04
N ALA A 167 10.96 22.59 15.31
CA ALA A 167 12.22 23.21 15.74
C ALA A 167 12.21 24.75 15.62
N ASP A 168 11.53 25.30 14.61
CA ASP A 168 11.36 26.75 14.45
C ASP A 168 10.42 27.32 15.54
N ASP A 169 9.43 26.54 16.02
CA ASP A 169 8.51 26.90 17.12
C ASP A 169 9.13 26.75 18.54
N GLU A 170 10.39 26.31 18.64
CA GLU A 170 11.15 26.14 19.90
C GLU A 170 10.47 25.25 20.98
N ILE A 171 9.50 24.42 20.59
CA ILE A 171 8.69 23.59 21.50
C ILE A 171 9.56 22.65 22.36
N PHE A 172 10.69 22.16 21.83
CA PHE A 172 11.62 21.27 22.53
C PHE A 172 12.93 21.95 22.96
N GLY A 173 13.02 23.29 22.89
CA GLY A 173 14.16 24.07 23.38
C GLY A 173 15.53 23.59 22.86
N SER A 174 16.43 23.21 23.78
CA SER A 174 17.84 22.87 23.48
C SER A 174 18.02 21.61 22.64
N LEU A 175 17.08 20.67 22.67
CA LEU A 175 17.21 19.37 21.98
C LEU A 175 17.10 19.48 20.46
N LEU A 176 16.44 20.52 19.92
CA LEU A 176 16.25 20.70 18.47
C LEU A 176 16.97 21.92 17.90
N LYS A 177 17.78 22.64 18.69
CA LYS A 177 18.51 23.83 18.22
C LYS A 177 19.40 23.55 17.02
N PHE A 178 20.01 22.37 16.92
CA PHE A 178 20.89 22.03 15.80
C PHE A 178 20.14 21.84 14.47
N VAL A 179 18.84 21.50 14.52
CA VAL A 179 17.98 21.36 13.33
C VAL A 179 17.66 22.74 12.72
N LYS A 180 17.65 23.80 13.54
CA LYS A 180 17.36 25.18 13.13
C LYS A 180 18.42 25.78 12.20
N TYR A 181 19.70 25.44 12.41
CA TYR A 181 20.83 26.05 11.70
C TYR A 181 21.19 25.37 10.37
N GLY A 182 20.64 24.18 10.10
CA GLY A 182 20.87 23.40 8.88
C GLY A 182 19.97 23.78 7.70
N LYS A 183 20.01 25.04 7.23
CA LYS A 183 19.20 25.51 6.08
C LYS A 183 20.06 25.65 4.81
N THR A 184 19.64 25.03 3.71
CA THR A 184 20.19 25.31 2.37
C THR A 184 19.70 26.68 1.88
N LYS A 185 20.41 27.32 0.95
CA LYS A 185 20.02 28.61 0.32
C LYS A 185 18.59 28.61 -0.29
N SER A 186 18.04 27.43 -0.58
CA SER A 186 16.67 27.23 -1.08
C SER A 186 15.59 27.09 0.01
N GLY A 187 15.95 27.15 1.29
CA GLY A 187 15.01 26.96 2.41
C GLY A 187 14.82 25.49 2.86
N ASN A 188 15.43 24.52 2.17
CA ASN A 188 15.32 23.10 2.50
C ASN A 188 16.10 22.74 3.79
N PRO A 189 15.47 22.04 4.76
CA PRO A 189 16.10 21.66 6.02
C PRO A 189 16.87 20.32 5.89
N TRP A 190 18.09 20.34 5.36
CA TRP A 190 18.85 19.10 5.14
C TRP A 190 19.17 18.36 6.44
N VAL A 191 19.41 19.08 7.54
CA VAL A 191 19.65 18.47 8.86
C VAL A 191 18.40 17.74 9.38
N ALA A 192 17.20 18.29 9.15
CA ALA A 192 15.96 17.63 9.55
C ALA A 192 15.74 16.32 8.77
N VAL A 193 16.16 16.26 7.50
CA VAL A 193 16.12 15.04 6.69
C VAL A 193 17.05 13.97 7.26
N VAL A 194 18.30 14.32 7.57
CA VAL A 194 19.29 13.38 8.12
C VAL A 194 18.85 12.84 9.49
N VAL A 195 18.33 13.70 10.37
CA VAL A 195 17.83 13.28 11.68
C VAL A 195 16.62 12.36 11.55
N SER A 196 15.67 12.70 10.67
CA SER A 196 14.49 11.87 10.42
C SER A 196 14.88 10.52 9.83
N PHE A 197 15.93 10.47 9.01
CA PHE A 197 16.48 9.23 8.46
C PHE A 197 17.11 8.35 9.56
N ILE A 198 17.92 8.93 10.45
CA ILE A 198 18.54 8.19 11.57
C ILE A 198 17.50 7.66 12.57
N ILE A 199 16.38 8.37 12.77
CA ILE A 199 15.30 7.91 13.67
C ILE A 199 14.44 6.82 13.01
N SER A 200 14.39 6.79 11.68
CA SER A 200 13.54 5.86 10.92
C SER A 200 14.21 4.51 10.64
N GLU A 201 15.53 4.42 10.75
CA GLU A 201 16.33 3.19 10.78
C GLU A 201 16.45 2.67 12.23
#